data_AF-A0AAF0UUP3-F1
#
_entry.id   AF-A0AAF0UUP3-F1
#
_cell.length_a   1.000
_cell.length_b   1.000
_cell.length_c   1.000
_cell.angle_alpha   90.00
_cell.angle_beta   90.00
_cell.angle_gamma   90.00
#
_symmetry.space_group_name_H-M   'P 1'
#
loop_
_entity.id
_entity.type
_entity.pdbx_description
1 polymer ?
#
loop_
_entity_poly.entity_id
_entity_poly.type
_entity_poly.pdbx_seq_one_letter_code
_entity_poly.pdbx_strand_id
1 'polypeptide(L)'
;MLISEVRCSHGLLLPLKTSWSDNNPGRRFWSCPYYGARKCNFFRCRDGLIDERSKFIIPKLVKKIKEMDKQLMSKVKIMKKMKEMAHCNDSEIVEMMKNSIVMDLEGESALSVKKKKNKEEDFDFHDCEELIKNAAEKSMEVKKKGTNYSNFIKIFIMFLLMCFAIWINWLMQLKT
;
A
#
# COMPACT_ATOMS: atom_id res chain seq x y z
N MET A 1 33.44 -8.12 25.97
CA MET A 1 33.32 -9.59 25.90
C MET A 1 34.33 -10.09 24.89
N LEU A 2 35.33 -10.83 25.36
CA LEU A 2 36.41 -11.38 24.52
C LEU A 2 35.80 -12.31 23.46
N ILE A 3 36.25 -12.16 22.20
CA ILE A 3 35.92 -13.09 21.12
C ILE A 3 36.55 -14.43 21.52
N SER A 4 35.76 -15.37 22.02
CA SER A 4 36.27 -16.70 22.32
C SER A 4 36.56 -17.42 21.01
N GLU A 5 37.80 -17.83 20.79
CA GLU A 5 38.13 -18.75 19.71
C GLU A 5 37.34 -20.06 19.92
N VAL A 6 36.57 -20.47 18.91
CA VAL A 6 35.78 -21.70 18.95
C VAL A 6 36.37 -22.68 17.94
N ARG A 7 36.79 -23.86 18.39
CA ARG A 7 37.37 -24.90 17.54
C ARG A 7 36.53 -26.17 17.56
N CYS A 8 36.49 -26.91 16.45
CA CYS A 8 35.87 -28.24 16.42
C CYS A 8 36.85 -29.34 16.84
N SER A 9 36.39 -30.60 16.87
CA SER A 9 37.21 -31.78 17.16
C SER A 9 38.36 -32.03 16.18
N HIS A 10 38.33 -31.41 15.00
CA HIS A 10 39.44 -31.45 14.03
C HIS A 10 40.49 -30.36 14.27
N GLY A 11 40.33 -29.52 15.31
CA GLY A 11 41.23 -28.39 15.61
C GLY A 11 41.00 -27.13 14.76
N LEU A 12 40.05 -27.16 13.81
CA LEU A 12 39.72 -26.03 12.94
C LEU A 12 39.08 -24.89 13.74
N LEU A 13 39.57 -23.67 13.54
CA LEU A 13 38.93 -22.45 14.04
C LEU A 13 37.64 -22.20 13.27
N LEU A 14 36.54 -22.07 13.99
CA LEU A 14 35.21 -21.93 13.41
C LEU A 14 34.83 -20.45 13.29
N PRO A 15 34.40 -20.00 12.10
CA PRO A 15 33.85 -18.67 11.96
C PRO A 15 32.48 -18.59 12.62
N LEU A 16 32.15 -17.41 13.15
CA LEU A 16 30.80 -17.10 13.58
C LEU A 16 29.92 -16.84 12.35
N LYS A 17 28.89 -17.65 12.18
CA LYS A 17 27.91 -17.55 11.09
C LYS A 17 26.60 -16.96 11.61
N THR A 18 25.83 -16.36 10.73
CA THR A 18 24.47 -15.87 11.02
C THR A 18 23.46 -16.64 10.18
N SER A 19 22.40 -17.13 10.80
CA SER A 19 21.28 -17.77 10.14
C SER A 19 20.28 -16.73 9.67
N TRP A 20 19.80 -16.87 8.44
CA TRP A 20 18.78 -16.01 7.84
C TRP A 20 17.51 -16.79 7.47
N SER A 21 17.33 -17.99 8.03
CA SER A 21 16.09 -18.74 7.85
C SER A 21 14.95 -18.12 8.65
N ASP A 22 13.71 -18.32 8.18
CA ASP A 22 12.50 -17.82 8.85
C ASP A 22 12.37 -18.33 10.29
N ASN A 23 12.85 -19.54 10.57
CA ASN A 23 12.80 -20.16 11.90
C ASN A 23 13.93 -19.73 12.83
N ASN A 24 15.00 -19.13 12.30
CA ASN A 24 16.19 -18.77 13.07
C ASN A 24 16.82 -17.47 12.53
N PRO A 25 16.05 -16.36 12.40
CA PRO A 25 16.53 -15.14 11.77
C PRO A 25 17.53 -14.42 12.67
N GLY A 26 18.65 -13.99 12.10
CA GLY A 26 19.69 -13.23 12.80
C GLY A 26 20.48 -14.01 13.85
N ARG A 27 20.21 -15.31 14.05
CA ARG A 27 20.88 -16.11 15.08
C ARG A 27 22.26 -16.55 14.66
N ARG A 28 23.21 -16.33 15.56
CA ARG A 28 24.63 -16.56 15.33
C ARG A 28 25.06 -17.88 15.94
N PHE A 29 25.87 -18.62 15.19
CA PHE A 29 26.32 -19.95 15.58
C PHE A 29 27.70 -20.26 14.99
N TRP A 30 28.38 -21.22 15.59
CA TRP A 30 29.57 -21.86 15.05
C TRP A 30 29.21 -23.26 14.59
N SER A 31 29.64 -23.65 13.38
CA SER A 31 29.52 -25.02 12.89
C SER A 31 30.77 -25.46 12.15
N CYS A 32 31.14 -26.73 12.31
CA CYS A 32 32.18 -27.33 11.50
C CYS A 32 31.80 -27.27 10.01
N PRO A 33 32.73 -26.96 9.09
CA PRO A 33 32.48 -27.08 7.65
C PRO A 33 32.09 -28.51 7.23
N TYR A 34 32.56 -29.51 7.99
CA TYR A 34 32.23 -30.92 7.80
C TYR A 34 31.10 -31.37 8.73
N TYR A 35 30.20 -30.48 9.15
CA TYR A 35 29.09 -30.87 10.03
C TYR A 35 28.27 -32.01 9.41
N GLY A 36 28.07 -33.10 10.15
CA GLY A 36 27.38 -34.32 9.68
C GLY A 36 28.22 -35.21 8.75
N ALA A 37 29.36 -34.71 8.26
CA ALA A 37 30.34 -35.48 7.49
C ALA A 37 31.54 -35.83 8.37
N ARG A 38 32.29 -36.88 8.01
CA ARG A 38 33.53 -37.29 8.70
C ARG A 38 33.40 -37.41 10.23
N LYS A 39 32.20 -37.73 10.73
CA LYS A 39 31.88 -37.88 12.17
C LYS A 39 32.07 -36.60 13.01
N CYS A 40 31.96 -35.40 12.41
CA CYS A 40 31.99 -34.16 13.19
C CYS A 40 30.60 -33.53 13.31
N ASN A 41 30.13 -33.42 14.55
CA ASN A 41 28.82 -32.85 14.87
C ASN A 41 28.95 -31.54 15.66
N PHE A 42 30.08 -30.82 15.50
CA PHE A 42 30.27 -29.58 16.24
C PHE A 42 29.31 -28.50 15.71
N PHE A 43 28.37 -28.11 16.58
CA PHE A 43 27.49 -26.97 16.41
C PHE A 43 27.26 -26.31 17.77
N ARG A 44 27.39 -24.97 17.82
CA ARG A 44 27.13 -24.20 19.04
C ARG A 44 26.48 -22.87 18.67
N CYS A 45 25.33 -22.58 19.29
CA CYS A 45 24.72 -21.25 19.20
C CYS A 45 25.49 -20.26 20.07
N ARG A 46 25.77 -19.07 19.54
CA ARG A 46 26.29 -17.93 20.30
C ARG A 46 25.16 -17.24 21.08
N ASP A 47 24.03 -17.05 20.40
CA ASP A 47 22.89 -16.38 20.98
C ASP A 47 22.05 -17.39 21.78
N GLY A 48 21.51 -16.94 22.91
CA GLY A 48 20.64 -17.73 23.77
C GLY A 48 19.38 -18.25 23.07
N LEU A 49 18.57 -19.00 23.80
CA LEU A 49 17.24 -19.37 23.31
C LEU A 49 16.42 -18.10 23.11
N ILE A 50 15.69 -18.04 21.98
CA ILE A 50 14.70 -16.99 21.76
C ILE A 50 13.57 -17.23 22.76
N ASP A 51 13.13 -16.18 23.45
CA ASP A 51 11.99 -16.28 24.35
C ASP A 51 10.73 -16.71 23.57
N GLU A 52 9.85 -17.45 24.24
CA GLU A 52 8.69 -18.07 23.59
C GLU A 52 7.80 -17.02 22.90
N ARG A 53 7.67 -15.83 23.49
CA ARG A 53 6.89 -14.72 22.93
C ARG A 53 7.51 -14.20 21.63
N SER A 54 8.83 -14.02 21.58
CA SER A 54 9.55 -13.54 20.40
C SER A 54 9.43 -14.50 19.22
N LYS A 55 9.34 -15.82 19.45
CA LYS A 55 9.07 -16.80 18.39
C LYS A 55 7.75 -16.54 17.66
N PHE A 56 6.75 -15.99 18.34
CA PHE A 56 5.45 -15.63 17.73
C PHE A 56 5.42 -14.20 17.20
N ILE A 57 6.01 -13.26 17.91
CA ILE A 57 5.92 -11.83 17.57
C ILE A 57 6.77 -11.49 16.34
N ILE A 58 8.01 -11.98 16.27
CA ILE A 58 8.94 -11.64 15.18
C ILE A 58 8.35 -12.02 13.81
N PRO A 59 7.88 -13.27 13.58
CA PRO A 59 7.29 -13.63 12.28
C PRO A 59 6.05 -12.79 11.93
N LYS A 60 5.21 -12.49 12.93
CA LYS A 60 3.99 -11.67 12.74
C LYS A 60 4.34 -10.24 12.33
N LEU A 61 5.36 -9.65 12.93
CA LEU A 61 5.84 -8.31 12.56
C LEU A 61 6.45 -8.30 11.15
N VAL A 62 7.29 -9.28 10.82
CA VAL A 62 7.86 -9.42 9.47
C VAL A 62 6.75 -9.54 8.41
N LYS A 63 5.70 -10.32 8.67
CA LYS A 63 4.55 -10.44 7.77
C LYS A 63 3.83 -9.10 7.57
N LYS A 64 3.62 -8.33 8.64
CA LYS A 64 2.99 -7.00 8.56
C LYS A 64 3.83 -6.02 7.75
N ILE A 65 5.15 -6.01 7.93
CA ILE A 65 6.06 -5.16 7.17
C ILE A 65 5.97 -5.50 5.67
N LYS A 66 6.06 -6.79 5.31
CA LYS A 66 5.92 -7.23 3.90
C LYS A 66 4.59 -6.80 3.27
N GLU A 67 3.50 -6.87 4.02
CA GLU A 67 2.18 -6.42 3.55
C GLU A 67 2.14 -4.90 3.35
N MET A 68 2.67 -4.14 4.31
CA MET A 68 2.78 -2.68 4.20
C MET A 68 3.65 -2.26 3.01
N ASP A 69 4.77 -2.93 2.79
CA ASP A 69 5.66 -2.68 1.65
C ASP A 69 4.93 -2.92 0.32
N LYS A 70 4.15 -4.00 0.23
CA LYS A 70 3.32 -4.28 -0.95
C LYS A 70 2.30 -3.17 -1.22
N GLN A 71 1.64 -2.67 -0.18
CA GLN A 71 0.69 -1.56 -0.28
C GLN A 71 1.37 -0.24 -0.64
N LEU A 72 2.59 -0.01 -0.15
CA LEU A 72 3.36 1.18 -0.50
C LEU A 72 3.78 1.12 -1.98
N MET A 73 4.26 -0.02 -2.44
CA MET A 73 4.68 -0.21 -3.83
C MET A 73 3.52 -0.04 -4.81
N SER A 74 2.31 -0.49 -4.47
CA SER A 74 1.13 -0.26 -5.32
C SER A 74 0.76 1.23 -5.39
N LYS A 75 0.80 1.95 -4.26
CA LYS A 75 0.57 3.40 -4.22
C LYS A 75 1.62 4.17 -5.04
N VAL A 76 2.90 3.82 -4.90
CA VAL A 76 3.98 4.44 -5.69
C VAL A 76 3.76 4.22 -7.19
N LYS A 77 3.34 3.03 -7.61
CA LYS A 77 3.01 2.74 -9.02
C LYS A 77 1.86 3.63 -9.53
N ILE A 78 0.81 3.80 -8.73
CA ILE A 78 -0.32 4.68 -9.06
C ILE A 78 0.14 6.14 -9.16
N MET A 79 0.90 6.64 -8.18
CA MET A 79 1.42 8.01 -8.19
C MET A 79 2.31 8.28 -9.41
N LYS A 80 3.15 7.31 -9.81
CA LYS A 80 3.97 7.41 -11.02
C LYS A 80 3.10 7.55 -12.27
N LYS A 81 2.08 6.69 -12.42
CA LYS A 81 1.11 6.77 -13.54
C LYS A 81 0.35 8.10 -13.55
N MET A 82 -0.09 8.59 -12.37
CA MET A 82 -0.76 9.89 -12.25
C MET A 82 0.14 11.05 -12.69
N LYS A 83 1.43 11.00 -12.33
CA LYS A 83 2.41 12.02 -12.74
C LYS A 83 2.69 11.98 -14.24
N GLU A 84 2.80 10.79 -14.82
CA GLU A 84 2.95 10.60 -16.28
C GLU A 84 1.71 11.13 -17.03
N MET A 85 0.51 10.87 -16.51
CA MET A 85 -0.75 11.41 -17.06
C MET A 85 -0.84 12.93 -16.92
N ALA A 86 -0.43 13.50 -15.78
CA ALA A 86 -0.38 14.95 -15.58
C ALA A 86 0.61 15.63 -16.55
N HIS A 87 1.78 15.02 -16.79
CA HIS A 87 2.75 15.52 -17.76
C HIS A 87 2.23 15.46 -19.21
N CYS A 88 1.42 14.45 -19.55
CA CYS A 88 0.76 14.38 -20.85
C CYS A 88 -0.30 15.48 -21.00
N ASN A 89 -1.10 15.70 -19.96
CA ASN A 89 -2.12 16.75 -19.97
C ASN A 89 -1.50 18.15 -20.03
N ASP A 90 -0.41 18.41 -19.30
CA ASP A 90 0.31 19.69 -19.37
C ASP A 90 0.92 19.92 -20.76
N SER A 91 1.51 18.87 -21.36
CA SER A 91 2.05 18.91 -22.72
C SER A 91 0.95 19.17 -23.77
N GLU A 92 -0.23 18.56 -23.61
CA GLU A 92 -1.36 18.71 -24.52
C GLU A 92 -2.01 20.10 -24.37
N ILE A 93 -2.09 20.63 -23.14
CA ILE A 93 -2.54 22.01 -22.87
C ILE A 93 -1.55 23.02 -23.46
N VAL A 94 -0.23 22.80 -23.33
CA VAL A 94 0.79 23.68 -23.91
C VAL A 94 0.74 23.62 -25.45
N GLU A 95 0.56 22.45 -26.04
CA GLU A 95 0.39 22.29 -27.50
C GLU A 95 -0.91 22.95 -27.99
N MET A 96 -2.01 22.83 -27.24
CA MET A 96 -3.26 23.54 -27.51
C MET A 96 -3.12 25.06 -27.41
N MET A 97 -2.45 25.57 -26.38
CA MET A 97 -2.17 27.01 -26.24
C MET A 97 -1.27 27.51 -27.38
N LYS A 98 -0.26 26.74 -27.73
CA LYS A 98 0.64 27.05 -28.86
C LYS A 98 -0.14 27.09 -30.17
N ASN A 99 -1.02 26.12 -30.42
CA ASN A 99 -1.84 26.08 -31.64
C ASN A 99 -2.90 27.20 -31.67
N SER A 100 -3.46 27.60 -30.52
CA SER A 100 -4.33 28.76 -30.42
C SER A 100 -3.59 30.06 -30.75
N ILE A 101 -2.37 30.23 -30.22
CA ILE A 101 -1.50 31.38 -30.54
C ILE A 101 -1.10 31.37 -32.03
N VAL A 102 -0.86 30.19 -32.60
CA VAL A 102 -0.56 30.04 -34.03
C VAL A 102 -1.77 30.43 -34.89
N MET A 103 -3.00 30.07 -34.51
CA MET A 103 -4.21 30.50 -35.22
C MET A 103 -4.45 32.01 -35.19
N ASP A 104 -4.06 32.69 -34.11
CA ASP A 104 -4.15 34.16 -34.01
C ASP A 104 -3.07 34.89 -34.86
N LEU A 105 -2.00 34.17 -35.24
CA LEU A 105 -0.93 34.68 -36.12
C LEU A 105 -1.13 34.28 -37.60
N GLU A 106 -1.80 33.16 -37.87
CA GLU A 106 -2.06 32.62 -39.21
C GLU A 106 -3.33 33.21 -39.89
N GLY A 107 -3.90 34.28 -39.33
CA GLY A 107 -4.70 35.25 -40.10
C GLY A 107 -3.90 35.90 -41.24
N GLU A 108 -2.57 35.73 -41.23
CA GLU A 108 -1.69 36.03 -42.36
C GLU A 108 -0.90 34.78 -42.79
N SER A 109 -1.32 34.22 -43.93
CA SER A 109 -0.60 33.28 -44.80
C SER A 109 -0.61 31.78 -44.42
N ALA A 110 -1.08 31.01 -45.40
CA ALA A 110 -1.31 29.58 -45.35
C ALA A 110 -0.02 28.72 -45.45
N LEU A 111 -0.21 27.44 -45.07
CA LEU A 111 0.49 26.23 -45.55
C LEU A 111 1.81 25.85 -44.85
N SER A 112 1.78 24.83 -43.99
CA SER A 112 2.25 23.49 -44.40
C SER A 112 2.24 22.45 -43.27
N VAL A 113 1.58 21.35 -43.60
CA VAL A 113 1.68 20.00 -43.06
C VAL A 113 3.10 19.61 -42.63
N LYS A 114 3.22 18.95 -41.46
CA LYS A 114 4.06 17.73 -41.31
C LYS A 114 3.69 16.91 -40.06
N LYS A 115 3.05 15.76 -40.33
CA LYS A 115 2.93 14.57 -39.48
C LYS A 115 4.29 14.13 -38.91
N LYS A 116 4.28 13.60 -37.69
CA LYS A 116 5.16 12.49 -37.27
C LYS A 116 4.39 11.47 -36.43
N LYS A 117 4.16 10.29 -37.04
CA LYS A 117 3.88 9.02 -36.34
C LYS A 117 5.16 8.52 -35.67
N ASN A 118 5.01 7.80 -34.55
CA ASN A 118 5.82 6.68 -34.01
C ASN A 118 5.40 6.51 -32.54
N LYS A 119 5.10 5.36 -31.94
CA LYS A 119 5.14 3.92 -32.27
C LYS A 119 4.10 3.25 -31.36
N GLU A 120 3.35 2.28 -31.88
CA GLU A 120 2.52 1.36 -31.10
C GLU A 120 3.38 0.57 -30.10
N GLU A 121 3.06 0.70 -28.81
CA GLU A 121 3.24 -0.37 -27.83
C GLU A 121 1.86 -0.63 -27.21
N ASP A 122 1.40 -1.85 -27.40
CA ASP A 122 0.06 -2.34 -27.08
C ASP A 122 -0.17 -2.27 -25.56
N PHE A 123 -0.93 -1.25 -25.12
CA PHE A 123 -1.32 -1.05 -23.73
C PHE A 123 -2.73 -1.62 -23.57
N ASP A 124 -2.83 -2.76 -22.87
CA ASP A 124 -4.07 -3.50 -22.68
C ASP A 124 -5.15 -2.62 -21.98
N PHE A 125 -6.04 -2.09 -22.81
CA PHE A 125 -7.07 -1.11 -22.48
C PHE A 125 -8.12 -1.65 -21.48
N HIS A 126 -8.22 -2.97 -21.34
CA HIS A 126 -9.21 -3.63 -20.47
C HIS A 126 -8.96 -3.37 -18.97
N ASP A 127 -7.69 -3.28 -18.55
CA ASP A 127 -7.32 -3.16 -17.12
C ASP A 127 -7.59 -1.73 -16.58
N CYS A 128 -7.55 -0.72 -17.46
CA CYS A 128 -7.88 0.67 -17.10
C CYS A 128 -9.39 0.89 -16.96
N GLU A 129 -10.21 0.28 -17.82
CA GLU A 129 -11.67 0.43 -17.76
C GLU A 129 -12.24 -0.21 -16.48
N GLU A 130 -11.71 -1.35 -16.07
CA GLU A 130 -12.10 -2.03 -14.84
C GLU A 130 -11.74 -1.22 -13.59
N LEU A 131 -10.57 -0.57 -13.56
CA LEU A 131 -10.19 0.33 -12.46
C LEU A 131 -11.08 1.57 -12.37
N ILE A 132 -11.49 2.14 -13.50
CA ILE A 132 -12.40 3.29 -13.55
C ILE A 132 -13.80 2.88 -13.07
N LYS A 133 -14.31 1.72 -13.50
CA LYS A 133 -15.61 1.18 -13.05
C LYS A 133 -15.59 0.93 -11.54
N ASN A 134 -14.56 0.27 -11.02
CA ASN A 134 -14.40 -0.01 -9.59
C ASN A 134 -14.31 1.27 -8.74
N ALA A 135 -13.62 2.31 -9.24
CA ALA A 135 -13.55 3.61 -8.57
C ALA A 135 -14.90 4.33 -8.57
N ALA A 136 -15.64 4.29 -9.69
CA ALA A 136 -16.97 4.86 -9.81
C ALA A 136 -17.97 4.17 -8.87
N GLU A 137 -17.99 2.84 -8.83
CA GLU A 137 -18.85 2.05 -7.93
C GLU A 137 -18.59 2.36 -6.46
N LYS A 138 -17.31 2.42 -6.07
CA LYS A 138 -16.91 2.77 -4.70
C LYS A 138 -17.34 4.20 -4.33
N SER A 139 -17.24 5.14 -5.27
CA SER A 139 -17.72 6.51 -5.07
C SER A 139 -19.24 6.59 -4.90
N MET A 140 -20.00 5.76 -5.64
CA MET A 140 -21.46 5.67 -5.52
C MET A 140 -21.88 5.01 -4.20
N GLU A 141 -21.17 3.98 -3.74
CA GLU A 141 -21.44 3.31 -2.46
C GLU A 141 -21.20 4.26 -1.28
N VAL A 142 -20.13 5.06 -1.31
CA VAL A 142 -19.86 6.09 -0.30
C VAL A 142 -20.96 7.14 -0.27
N LYS A 143 -21.42 7.62 -1.43
CA LYS A 143 -22.55 8.56 -1.53
C LYS A 143 -23.84 7.97 -0.96
N LYS A 144 -24.16 6.70 -1.28
CA LYS A 144 -25.35 5.99 -0.78
C LYS A 144 -25.33 5.80 0.74
N LYS A 145 -24.16 5.51 1.33
CA LYS A 145 -24.01 5.43 2.80
C LYS A 145 -24.23 6.80 3.45
N GLY A 146 -23.70 7.87 2.85
CA GLY A 146 -23.90 9.24 3.33
C GLY A 146 -25.37 9.69 3.27
N THR A 147 -26.09 9.38 2.19
CA THR A 147 -27.52 9.71 2.08
C THR A 147 -28.38 8.89 3.04
N ASN A 148 -28.10 7.60 3.22
CA ASN A 148 -28.77 6.77 4.22
C ASN A 148 -28.59 7.33 5.63
N TYR A 149 -27.35 7.67 6.00
CA TYR A 149 -27.07 8.26 7.32
C TYR A 149 -27.79 9.60 7.52
N SER A 150 -27.80 10.47 6.52
CA SER A 150 -28.57 11.73 6.53
C SER A 150 -30.07 11.48 6.72
N ASN A 151 -30.63 10.48 6.02
CA ASN A 151 -32.04 10.11 6.16
C ASN A 151 -32.36 9.53 7.55
N PHE A 152 -31.46 8.71 8.12
CA PHE A 152 -31.59 8.20 9.48
C PHE A 152 -31.63 9.34 10.51
N ILE A 153 -30.74 10.33 10.38
CA ILE A 153 -30.74 11.51 11.26
C ILE A 153 -32.06 12.27 11.15
N LYS A 154 -32.58 12.48 9.93
CA LYS A 154 -33.86 13.17 9.74
C LYS A 154 -35.03 12.43 10.39
N ILE A 155 -35.10 11.11 10.23
CA ILE A 155 -36.16 10.28 10.86
C ILE A 155 -36.04 10.35 12.39
N PHE A 156 -34.82 10.30 12.92
CA PHE A 156 -34.58 10.39 14.36
C PHE A 156 -35.03 11.74 14.93
N ILE A 157 -34.70 12.85 14.24
CA ILE A 157 -35.14 14.21 14.64
C ILE A 157 -36.68 14.30 14.60
N MET A 158 -37.33 13.79 13.56
CA MET A 158 -38.80 13.78 13.49
C MET A 158 -39.43 13.01 14.65
N PHE A 159 -38.86 11.88 15.04
CA PHE A 159 -39.34 11.08 16.17
C PHE A 159 -39.22 11.84 17.50
N LEU A 160 -38.08 12.51 17.73
CA LEU A 160 -37.88 13.35 18.92
C LEU A 160 -38.92 14.48 19.01
N LEU A 161 -39.23 15.13 17.88
CA LEU A 161 -40.25 16.18 17.83
C LEU A 161 -41.66 15.63 18.14
N MET A 162 -41.99 14.44 17.65
CA MET A 162 -43.27 13.79 17.99
C MET A 162 -43.35 13.43 19.47
N CYS A 163 -42.29 12.82 20.04
CA CYS A 163 -42.24 12.52 21.47
C CYS A 163 -42.37 13.78 22.33
N PHE A 164 -41.70 14.86 21.92
CA PHE A 164 -41.79 16.15 22.61
C PHE A 164 -43.21 16.74 22.55
N ALA A 165 -43.89 16.67 21.41
CA ALA A 165 -45.27 17.11 21.28
C ALA A 165 -46.23 16.29 22.15
N ILE A 166 -46.05 14.96 22.20
CA ILE A 166 -46.83 14.07 23.07
C ILE A 166 -46.59 14.42 24.55
N TRP A 167 -45.33 14.67 24.92
CA TRP A 167 -44.96 15.05 26.28
C TRP A 167 -45.57 16.40 26.69
N ILE A 168 -45.54 17.40 25.81
CA ILE A 168 -46.22 18.69 26.02
C ILE A 168 -47.71 18.46 26.20
N ASN A 169 -48.35 17.67 25.33
CA ASN A 169 -49.79 17.42 25.43
C ASN A 169 -50.15 16.72 26.75
N TRP A 170 -49.37 15.73 27.19
CA TRP A 170 -49.55 15.07 28.49
C TRP A 170 -49.36 16.03 29.67
N LEU A 171 -48.34 16.89 29.63
CA LEU A 171 -48.14 17.94 30.64
C LEU A 171 -49.31 18.93 30.71
N MET A 172 -49.91 19.26 29.57
CA MET A 172 -51.07 20.14 29.51
C MET A 172 -52.30 19.47 30.13
N GLN A 173 -52.49 18.16 29.94
CA GLN A 173 -53.57 17.37 30.56
C GLN A 173 -53.40 17.18 32.08
N LEU A 174 -52.19 17.31 32.61
CA LEU A 174 -51.89 17.25 34.05
C LEU A 174 -52.15 18.57 34.79
N LYS A 175 -52.26 19.68 34.06
CA LYS A 175 -52.49 21.03 34.61
C LYS A 175 -53.95 21.48 34.55
N THR A 176 -54.82 20.67 33.95
CA THR A 176 -56.29 20.79 33.94
C THR A 176 -56.91 19.79 34.88
#